data_AF-A0A2K3P4U5-F1
#
_entry.id   AF-A0A2K3P4U5-F1
#
_cell.length_a   1.000
_cell.length_b   1.000
_cell.length_c   1.000
_cell.angle_alpha   90.00
_cell.angle_beta   90.00
_cell.angle_gamma   90.00
#
_symmetry.space_group_name_H-M   'P 1'
#
loop_
_entity.id
_entity.type
_entity.pdbx_description
1 polymer ?
#
loop_
_entity_poly.entity_id
_entity_poly.type
_entity_poly.pdbx_seq_one_letter_code
_entity_poly.pdbx_strand_id
1 'polypeptide(L)'
;MASSLTHPPPPPHLPSLNPKPNFTRRSLLLTSTATTLSFPSLSSSAIQPPNPTITDRIFMEFSLCPNYYLPNRTLGDTISTLCSDSTLLGRVILGLYGNLVPRTVSNFKSLCISNPNSNPNSSSYKNTLVHKVLPGQYFLAGRQGRPDRGEVRPPSYLPRNIETVDPKAFALTHSRPGIVSLSLSENDDEDEIKFDPEYRNVEFLITTGPGPCPQLDNKNIVFGTVLEGN
;
A
#
# COMPACT_ATOMS: atom_id res chain seq x y z
N MET A 1 36.57 51.26 -9.26
CA MET A 1 35.27 51.42 -8.59
C MET A 1 35.20 50.37 -7.49
N ALA A 2 35.31 50.82 -6.24
CA ALA A 2 35.24 49.98 -5.05
C ALA A 2 33.79 49.86 -4.58
N SER A 3 33.41 48.70 -4.03
CA SER A 3 32.35 48.59 -3.03
C SER A 3 32.64 47.39 -2.15
N SER A 4 33.00 47.71 -0.91
CA SER A 4 33.18 46.84 0.24
C SER A 4 31.83 46.57 0.90
N LEU A 5 31.55 45.30 1.26
CA LEU A 5 30.52 44.96 2.24
C LEU A 5 31.22 44.39 3.48
N THR A 6 31.15 45.15 4.56
CA THR A 6 31.69 44.85 5.89
C THR A 6 30.73 43.93 6.65
N HIS A 7 31.23 42.82 7.18
CA HIS A 7 30.52 41.98 8.14
C HIS A 7 30.61 42.57 9.57
N PRO A 8 29.54 42.52 10.37
CA PRO A 8 29.59 42.91 11.78
C PRO A 8 30.19 41.79 12.66
N PRO A 9 30.85 42.15 13.79
CA PRO A 9 31.47 41.20 14.71
C PRO A 9 30.46 40.48 15.63
N PRO A 10 30.83 39.32 16.20
CA PRO A 10 29.94 38.51 17.04
C PRO A 10 29.79 39.10 18.46
N PRO A 11 28.67 38.81 19.16
CA PRO A 11 28.41 39.34 20.50
C PRO A 11 29.19 38.60 21.61
N PRO A 12 29.42 39.24 22.77
CA PRO A 12 30.17 38.69 23.88
C PRO A 12 29.36 37.72 24.76
N HIS A 13 30.06 36.74 25.35
CA HIS A 13 29.53 35.75 26.30
C HIS A 13 29.23 36.34 27.68
N LEU A 14 28.11 35.91 28.29
CA LEU A 14 27.75 36.16 29.69
C LEU A 14 27.39 34.83 30.40
N PRO A 15 27.54 34.74 31.74
CA PRO A 15 27.80 33.50 32.47
C PRO A 15 26.57 32.65 32.80
N SER A 16 26.83 31.37 33.11
CA SER A 16 25.83 30.33 33.38
C SER A 16 24.99 30.59 34.62
N LEU A 17 23.68 30.38 34.51
CA LEU A 17 22.79 30.19 35.65
C LEU A 17 22.06 28.86 35.47
N ASN A 18 22.29 27.96 36.43
CA ASN A 18 21.56 26.72 36.61
C ASN A 18 21.05 26.73 38.05
N PRO A 19 19.76 26.48 38.28
CA PRO A 19 19.42 25.61 39.41
C PRO A 19 18.40 24.55 39.02
N LYS A 20 18.78 23.30 39.29
CA LYS A 20 17.88 22.14 39.31
C LYS A 20 16.86 22.30 40.44
N PRO A 21 15.54 22.09 40.21
CA PRO A 21 14.60 21.98 41.32
C PRO A 21 14.63 20.55 41.89
N ASN A 22 14.98 20.44 43.17
CA ASN A 22 14.75 19.25 43.98
C ASN A 22 13.25 19.17 44.33
N PHE A 23 12.57 18.12 43.89
CA PHE A 23 11.21 17.82 44.33
C PHE A 23 11.21 16.63 45.30
N THR A 24 11.07 16.95 46.59
CA THR A 24 10.75 15.97 47.64
C THR A 24 9.28 15.56 47.56
N ARG A 25 9.06 14.25 47.48
CA ARG A 25 7.77 13.56 47.46
C ARG A 25 7.04 13.77 48.81
N ARG A 26 6.00 14.61 48.84
CA ARG A 26 5.00 14.59 49.92
C ARG A 26 3.60 14.44 49.35
N SER A 27 2.96 13.40 49.86
CA SER A 27 1.61 12.93 49.56
C SER A 27 0.56 13.98 49.91
N LEU A 28 -0.35 14.26 48.98
CA LEU A 28 -1.59 14.99 49.22
C LEU A 28 -2.73 14.11 48.67
N LEU A 29 -3.43 13.41 49.58
CA LEU A 29 -4.68 12.75 49.27
C LEU A 29 -5.77 13.82 49.14
N LEU A 30 -6.22 14.08 47.91
CA LEU A 30 -7.49 14.78 47.67
C LEU A 30 -8.59 13.74 47.47
N THR A 31 -9.45 13.60 48.47
CA THR A 31 -10.73 12.90 48.35
C THR A 31 -11.65 13.70 47.43
N SER A 32 -11.81 13.24 46.20
CA SER A 32 -12.78 13.78 45.24
C SER A 32 -14.00 12.87 45.23
N THR A 33 -15.14 13.39 45.68
CA THR A 33 -16.45 12.76 45.53
C THR A 33 -16.82 12.77 44.05
N ALA A 34 -16.83 11.60 43.41
CA ALA A 34 -17.27 11.46 42.03
C ALA A 34 -18.81 11.48 41.98
N THR A 35 -19.39 12.57 41.46
CA THR A 35 -20.78 12.59 41.01
C THR A 35 -20.86 11.87 39.67
N THR A 36 -21.53 10.73 39.64
CA THR A 36 -21.78 9.97 38.41
C THR A 36 -22.82 10.70 37.57
N LEU A 37 -22.38 11.51 36.61
CA LEU A 37 -23.24 12.01 35.53
C LEU A 37 -23.50 10.85 34.56
N SER A 38 -24.68 10.26 34.66
CA SER A 38 -25.20 9.30 33.69
C SER A 38 -25.56 10.03 32.40
N PHE A 39 -24.66 9.94 31.40
CA PHE A 39 -24.96 10.40 30.05
C PHE A 39 -25.90 9.41 29.36
N PRO A 40 -26.97 9.86 28.70
CA PRO A 40 -27.80 8.98 27.89
C PRO A 40 -26.95 8.46 26.74
N SER A 41 -26.81 7.13 26.65
CA SER A 41 -26.17 6.47 25.52
C SER A 41 -27.02 6.73 24.27
N LEU A 42 -26.58 7.64 23.40
CA LEU A 42 -27.08 7.66 22.03
C LEU A 42 -26.75 6.30 21.42
N SER A 43 -27.78 5.50 21.16
CA SER A 43 -27.69 4.33 20.33
C SER A 43 -27.30 4.78 18.92
N SER A 44 -26.00 4.87 18.67
CA SER A 44 -25.46 4.90 17.32
C SER A 44 -25.90 3.60 16.68
N SER A 45 -26.86 3.67 15.75
CA SER A 45 -27.13 2.58 14.83
C SER A 45 -25.82 2.30 14.11
N ALA A 46 -25.06 1.33 14.60
CA ALA A 46 -23.81 0.92 13.99
C ALA A 46 -24.17 0.48 12.57
N ILE A 47 -23.87 1.32 11.59
CA ILE A 47 -23.98 0.99 10.17
C ILE A 47 -23.06 -0.21 10.00
N GLN A 48 -23.63 -1.41 9.90
CA GLN A 48 -22.83 -2.60 9.65
C GLN A 48 -22.09 -2.37 8.33
N PRO A 49 -20.77 -2.66 8.29
CA PRO A 49 -20.03 -2.55 7.05
C PRO A 49 -20.73 -3.40 5.99
N PRO A 50 -20.80 -2.91 4.74
CA PRO A 50 -21.45 -3.66 3.67
C PRO A 50 -20.82 -5.05 3.59
N ASN A 51 -21.63 -6.10 3.48
CA ASN A 51 -21.12 -7.45 3.21
C ASN A 51 -20.90 -7.57 1.70
N PRO A 52 -19.66 -7.52 1.20
CA PRO A 52 -19.42 -7.46 -0.22
C PRO A 52 -19.66 -8.84 -0.86
N THR A 53 -20.38 -8.87 -1.98
CA THR A 53 -20.56 -10.10 -2.76
C THR A 53 -19.36 -10.29 -3.69
N ILE A 54 -18.83 -11.52 -3.75
CA ILE A 54 -17.81 -11.90 -4.73
C ILE A 54 -18.46 -12.00 -6.11
N THR A 55 -18.03 -11.16 -7.05
CA THR A 55 -18.54 -11.15 -8.44
C THR A 55 -17.64 -11.95 -9.37
N ASP A 56 -16.34 -11.95 -9.11
CA ASP A 56 -15.33 -12.58 -9.96
C ASP A 56 -14.34 -13.36 -9.11
N ARG A 57 -13.77 -14.41 -9.70
CA ARG A 57 -12.68 -15.20 -9.13
C ARG A 57 -11.51 -15.20 -10.11
N ILE A 58 -10.32 -14.92 -9.61
CA ILE A 58 -9.07 -15.06 -10.35
C ILE A 58 -8.06 -15.81 -9.49
N PHE A 59 -7.02 -16.37 -10.10
CA PHE A 59 -5.91 -16.95 -9.35
C PHE A 59 -4.60 -16.26 -9.71
N MET A 60 -3.67 -16.29 -8.76
CA MET A 60 -2.29 -15.87 -8.93
C MET A 60 -1.37 -16.98 -8.45
N GLU A 61 -0.30 -17.22 -9.19
CA GLU A 61 0.77 -18.14 -8.79
C GLU A 61 1.97 -17.33 -8.33
N PHE A 62 2.48 -17.67 -7.14
CA PHE A 62 3.65 -17.02 -6.57
C PHE A 62 4.83 -17.98 -6.69
N SER A 63 5.97 -17.47 -7.14
CA SER A 63 7.20 -18.24 -7.30
C SER A 63 8.39 -17.52 -6.67
N LEU A 64 9.34 -18.27 -6.14
CA LEU A 64 10.65 -17.75 -5.78
C LEU A 64 11.56 -17.73 -6.99
N CYS A 65 12.22 -16.60 -7.23
CA CYS A 65 13.24 -16.45 -8.25
C CYS A 65 14.57 -16.06 -7.59
N PRO A 66 15.43 -17.04 -7.26
CA PRO A 66 16.70 -16.77 -6.57
C PRO A 66 17.64 -15.85 -7.35
N ASN A 67 17.61 -15.94 -8.68
CA ASN A 67 18.55 -15.27 -9.57
C ASN A 67 18.22 -13.79 -9.80
N TYR A 68 17.05 -13.29 -9.36
CA TYR A 68 16.65 -11.92 -9.62
C TYR A 68 17.64 -10.90 -9.04
N TYR A 69 18.19 -11.14 -7.85
CA TYR A 69 19.10 -10.21 -7.17
C TYR A 69 20.59 -10.42 -7.51
N LEU A 70 20.91 -11.29 -8.46
CA LEU A 70 22.32 -11.52 -8.83
C LEU A 70 22.91 -10.26 -9.51
N PRO A 71 24.14 -9.87 -9.13
CA PRO A 71 24.78 -8.65 -9.65
C PRO A 71 25.22 -8.77 -11.12
N ASN A 72 25.34 -9.99 -11.64
CA ASN A 72 25.82 -10.27 -13.00
C ASN A 72 24.68 -10.20 -14.04
N ARG A 73 23.91 -9.10 -14.04
CA ARG A 73 22.90 -8.90 -15.10
C ARG A 73 23.56 -8.45 -16.39
N THR A 74 23.29 -9.16 -17.47
CA THR A 74 23.67 -8.78 -18.83
C THR A 74 22.67 -7.82 -19.45
N LEU A 75 23.16 -7.00 -20.39
CA LEU A 75 22.30 -6.12 -21.19
C LEU A 75 21.34 -6.98 -22.03
N GLY A 76 20.05 -6.97 -21.69
CA GLY A 76 19.02 -7.78 -22.37
C GLY A 76 18.36 -8.84 -21.49
N ASP A 77 18.83 -9.04 -20.26
CA ASP A 77 18.18 -9.95 -19.32
C ASP A 77 16.75 -9.47 -19.02
N THR A 78 15.77 -10.33 -19.27
CA THR A 78 14.38 -10.11 -18.87
C THR A 78 14.09 -10.92 -17.61
N ILE A 79 13.04 -10.56 -16.86
CA ILE A 79 12.56 -11.39 -15.74
C ILE A 79 12.32 -12.84 -16.19
N SER A 80 11.75 -13.04 -17.38
CA SER A 80 11.48 -14.38 -17.90
C SER A 80 12.75 -15.21 -18.06
N THR A 81 13.87 -14.57 -18.44
CA THR A 81 15.17 -15.24 -18.59
C THR A 81 15.79 -15.50 -17.23
N LEU A 82 15.81 -14.49 -16.35
CA LEU A 82 16.40 -14.56 -15.01
C LEU A 82 15.67 -15.57 -14.11
N CYS A 83 14.35 -15.70 -14.27
CA CYS A 83 13.49 -16.53 -13.44
C CYS A 83 13.05 -17.82 -14.14
N SER A 84 13.83 -18.29 -15.11
CA SER A 84 13.62 -19.58 -15.79
C SER A 84 13.59 -20.76 -14.81
N ASP A 85 14.44 -20.73 -13.78
CA ASP A 85 14.49 -21.73 -12.70
C ASP A 85 13.64 -21.36 -11.47
N SER A 86 12.57 -20.59 -11.66
CA SER A 86 11.72 -20.18 -10.54
C SER A 86 11.00 -21.38 -9.91
N THR A 87 10.92 -21.38 -8.57
CA THR A 87 10.25 -22.43 -7.80
C THR A 87 8.85 -21.95 -7.43
N LEU A 88 7.81 -22.66 -7.88
CA LEU A 88 6.42 -22.37 -7.51
C LEU A 88 6.25 -22.55 -5.99
N LEU A 89 5.81 -21.49 -5.32
CA LEU A 89 5.46 -21.52 -3.90
C LEU A 89 4.04 -22.01 -3.69
N GLY A 90 3.13 -21.61 -4.59
CA GLY A 90 1.73 -21.83 -4.35
C GLY A 90 0.83 -21.06 -5.29
N ARG A 91 -0.46 -21.41 -5.23
CA ARG A 91 -1.53 -20.73 -5.96
C ARG A 91 -2.51 -20.13 -4.96
N VAL A 92 -2.85 -18.86 -5.18
CA VAL A 92 -3.81 -18.12 -4.38
C VAL A 92 -5.02 -17.79 -5.25
N ILE A 93 -6.23 -18.13 -4.78
CA ILE A 93 -7.49 -17.76 -5.42
C ILE A 93 -8.05 -16.53 -4.74
N LEU A 94 -8.35 -15.49 -5.51
CA LEU A 94 -8.90 -14.22 -5.06
C LEU A 94 -10.36 -14.10 -5.51
N GLY A 95 -11.23 -13.69 -4.59
CA GLY A 95 -12.57 -13.21 -4.87
C GLY A 95 -12.58 -11.69 -4.94
N LEU A 96 -13.23 -11.12 -5.96
CA LEU A 96 -13.24 -9.69 -6.23
C LEU A 96 -14.64 -9.09 -6.04
N TYR A 97 -14.71 -7.84 -5.58
CA TYR A 97 -15.95 -7.13 -5.21
C TYR A 97 -16.41 -6.18 -6.32
N GLY A 98 -16.68 -6.70 -7.51
CA GLY A 98 -16.99 -5.90 -8.70
C GLY A 98 -18.27 -5.06 -8.61
N ASN A 99 -19.18 -5.37 -7.70
CA ASN A 99 -20.36 -4.54 -7.45
C ASN A 99 -20.02 -3.28 -6.64
N LEU A 100 -18.99 -3.33 -5.78
CA LEU A 100 -18.59 -2.20 -4.94
C LEU A 100 -17.64 -1.27 -5.70
N VAL A 101 -16.64 -1.84 -6.38
CA VAL A 101 -15.58 -1.12 -7.08
C VAL A 101 -15.36 -1.71 -8.48
N PRO A 102 -16.37 -1.60 -9.37
CA PRO A 102 -16.34 -2.20 -10.71
C PRO A 102 -15.14 -1.78 -11.55
N ARG A 103 -14.69 -0.54 -11.44
CA ARG A 103 -13.54 -0.05 -12.23
C ARG A 103 -12.25 -0.68 -11.75
N THR A 104 -11.99 -0.65 -10.45
CA THR A 104 -10.79 -1.25 -9.84
C THR A 104 -10.72 -2.74 -10.13
N VAL A 105 -11.83 -3.46 -9.96
CA VAL A 105 -11.92 -4.90 -10.25
C VAL A 105 -11.70 -5.20 -11.73
N SER A 106 -12.34 -4.44 -12.63
CA SER A 106 -12.15 -4.63 -14.08
C SER A 106 -10.70 -4.40 -14.49
N ASN A 107 -10.04 -3.37 -13.96
CA ASN A 107 -8.64 -3.05 -14.25
C ASN A 107 -7.71 -4.16 -13.76
N PHE A 108 -7.81 -4.52 -12.49
CA PHE A 108 -7.02 -5.60 -11.89
C PHE A 108 -7.18 -6.92 -12.65
N LYS A 109 -8.42 -7.31 -12.96
CA LYS A 109 -8.74 -8.52 -13.74
C LYS A 109 -8.11 -8.49 -15.12
N SER A 110 -8.16 -7.35 -15.82
CA SER A 110 -7.57 -7.22 -17.16
C SER A 110 -6.05 -7.48 -17.16
N LEU A 111 -5.34 -7.02 -16.12
CA LEU A 111 -3.92 -7.26 -15.94
C LEU A 111 -3.61 -8.69 -15.48
N CYS A 112 -4.53 -9.35 -14.77
CA CYS A 112 -4.39 -10.76 -14.40
C CYS A 112 -4.47 -11.69 -15.63
N ILE A 113 -5.40 -11.42 -16.56
CA ILE A 113 -5.70 -12.31 -17.69
C ILE A 113 -4.89 -11.99 -18.95
N SER A 114 -4.33 -10.78 -19.03
CA SER A 114 -3.59 -10.34 -20.21
C SER A 114 -2.33 -11.18 -20.40
N ASN A 115 -2.07 -11.55 -21.66
CA ASN A 115 -0.85 -12.24 -22.06
C ASN A 115 0.19 -11.20 -22.48
N PRO A 116 1.35 -11.12 -21.79
CA PRO A 116 2.38 -10.11 -22.07
C PRO A 116 2.99 -10.22 -23.48
N ASN A 117 2.81 -11.35 -24.17
CA ASN A 117 3.33 -11.58 -25.52
C ASN A 117 2.26 -11.41 -26.61
N SER A 118 1.04 -11.01 -26.25
CA SER A 118 -0.07 -10.89 -27.22
C SER A 118 0.08 -9.70 -28.15
N ASN A 119 0.59 -8.58 -27.65
CA ASN A 119 0.93 -7.39 -28.44
C ASN A 119 1.95 -6.53 -27.68
N PRO A 120 2.71 -5.64 -28.35
CA PRO A 120 3.75 -4.83 -27.72
C PRO A 120 3.24 -3.83 -26.67
N ASN A 121 1.95 -3.54 -26.65
CA ASN A 121 1.29 -2.67 -25.66
C ASN A 121 0.57 -3.47 -24.57
N SER A 122 0.68 -4.80 -24.57
CA SER A 122 0.02 -5.65 -23.60
C SER A 122 0.78 -5.61 -22.28
N SER A 123 0.03 -5.51 -21.19
CA SER A 123 0.57 -5.45 -19.84
C SER A 123 -0.06 -6.53 -18.99
N SER A 124 0.68 -7.08 -18.04
CA SER A 124 0.23 -8.19 -17.21
C SER A 124 0.91 -8.15 -15.85
N TYR A 125 0.26 -8.72 -14.83
CA TYR A 125 0.93 -9.05 -13.57
C TYR A 125 1.83 -10.29 -13.68
N LYS A 126 1.70 -11.08 -14.75
CA LYS A 126 2.59 -12.23 -14.99
C LYS A 126 4.04 -11.78 -15.12
N ASN A 127 4.94 -12.50 -14.46
CA ASN A 127 6.38 -12.19 -14.42
C ASN A 127 6.69 -10.79 -13.84
N THR A 128 5.87 -10.33 -12.90
CA THR A 128 6.14 -9.12 -12.10
C THR A 128 6.44 -9.50 -10.66
N LEU A 129 7.01 -8.58 -9.89
CA LEU A 129 7.50 -8.86 -8.55
C LEU A 129 6.47 -8.49 -7.48
N VAL A 130 6.52 -9.25 -6.39
CA VAL A 130 6.22 -8.74 -5.06
C VAL A 130 7.41 -7.88 -4.64
N HIS A 131 7.34 -6.57 -4.88
CA HIS A 131 8.49 -5.67 -4.70
C HIS A 131 8.75 -5.31 -3.24
N LYS A 132 7.75 -5.47 -2.36
CA LYS A 132 7.86 -5.11 -0.95
C LYS A 132 7.05 -6.04 -0.08
N VAL A 133 7.68 -6.58 0.97
CA VAL A 133 7.04 -7.46 1.96
C VAL A 133 7.20 -6.84 3.33
N LEU A 134 6.10 -6.64 4.05
CA LEU A 134 6.08 -6.27 5.46
C LEU A 134 5.64 -7.49 6.26
N PRO A 135 6.59 -8.24 6.85
CA PRO A 135 6.27 -9.45 7.59
C PRO A 135 5.23 -9.19 8.69
N GLY A 136 4.24 -10.05 8.80
CA GLY A 136 3.18 -9.92 9.81
C GLY A 136 2.04 -8.97 9.41
N GLN A 137 2.10 -8.32 8.24
CA GLN A 137 1.17 -7.25 7.85
C GLN A 137 0.59 -7.47 6.45
N TYR A 138 1.37 -7.17 5.41
CA TYR A 138 0.97 -7.27 4.00
C TYR A 138 2.21 -7.30 3.10
N PHE A 139 2.01 -7.62 1.84
CA PHE A 139 2.98 -7.34 0.79
C PHE A 139 2.36 -6.40 -0.25
N LEU A 140 3.21 -5.74 -1.04
CA LEU A 140 2.85 -4.94 -2.20
C LEU A 140 3.38 -5.60 -3.47
N ALA A 141 2.59 -5.51 -4.54
CA ALA A 141 2.93 -6.01 -5.86
C ALA A 141 2.29 -5.13 -6.94
N GLY A 142 2.78 -5.25 -8.17
CA GLY A 142 2.23 -4.52 -9.30
C GLY A 142 2.65 -3.05 -9.37
N ARG A 143 3.80 -2.68 -8.78
CA ARG A 143 4.40 -1.34 -8.89
C ARG A 143 4.45 -0.88 -10.35
N GLN A 144 4.07 0.35 -10.64
CA GLN A 144 4.13 0.89 -12.00
C GLN A 144 5.56 1.33 -12.34
N GLY A 145 6.09 0.88 -13.49
CA GLY A 145 7.37 1.32 -13.99
C GLY A 145 7.94 0.49 -15.14
N ARG A 146 9.13 -0.05 -14.92
CA ARG A 146 9.98 -0.72 -15.91
C ARG A 146 9.78 -2.24 -15.93
N PRO A 147 9.27 -2.82 -17.03
CA PRO A 147 9.11 -4.28 -17.17
C PRO A 147 10.42 -5.08 -17.02
N ASP A 148 11.56 -4.51 -17.43
CA ASP A 148 12.87 -5.13 -17.25
C ASP A 148 13.31 -5.24 -15.78
N ARG A 149 12.64 -4.50 -14.88
CA ARG A 149 12.79 -4.57 -13.42
C ARG A 149 11.65 -5.32 -12.73
N GLY A 150 10.79 -6.01 -13.49
CA GLY A 150 9.64 -6.72 -12.93
C GLY A 150 8.51 -5.83 -12.44
N GLU A 151 8.48 -4.59 -12.90
CA GLU A 151 7.41 -3.65 -12.62
C GLU A 151 6.38 -3.70 -13.76
N VAL A 152 5.15 -3.28 -13.47
CA VAL A 152 4.06 -3.25 -14.44
C VAL A 152 4.14 -1.98 -15.27
N ARG A 153 3.96 -2.07 -16.60
CA ARG A 153 3.70 -0.89 -17.44
C ARG A 153 2.25 -0.93 -17.90
N PRO A 154 1.31 -0.25 -17.22
CA PRO A 154 -0.09 -0.27 -17.61
C PRO A 154 -0.27 0.24 -19.04
N PRO A 155 -1.20 -0.31 -19.82
CA PRO A 155 -1.51 0.24 -21.12
C PRO A 155 -2.20 1.60 -20.96
N SER A 156 -1.91 2.56 -21.85
CA SER A 156 -2.53 3.90 -21.80
C SER A 156 -4.06 3.88 -21.91
N TYR A 157 -4.61 2.88 -22.62
CA TYR A 157 -6.05 2.64 -22.72
C TYR A 157 -6.69 2.07 -21.45
N LEU A 158 -5.91 1.62 -20.46
CA LEU A 158 -6.45 1.19 -19.17
C LEU A 158 -7.06 2.41 -18.47
N PRO A 159 -8.35 2.43 -18.12
CA PRO A 159 -8.96 3.61 -17.50
C PRO A 159 -8.42 3.85 -16.09
N ARG A 160 -8.34 5.11 -15.64
CA ARG A 160 -7.98 5.46 -14.26
C ARG A 160 -9.00 4.90 -13.25
N ASN A 161 -8.54 4.56 -12.05
CA ASN A 161 -9.40 4.16 -10.94
C ASN A 161 -10.11 5.38 -10.35
N ILE A 162 -11.21 5.81 -10.97
CA ILE A 162 -12.00 6.98 -10.54
C ILE A 162 -12.67 6.79 -9.16
N GLU A 163 -12.77 5.55 -8.68
CA GLU A 163 -13.29 5.22 -7.35
C GLU A 163 -12.43 5.79 -6.22
N THR A 164 -11.19 6.19 -6.50
CA THR A 164 -10.27 6.86 -5.56
C THR A 164 -10.81 8.18 -4.99
N VAL A 165 -11.79 8.80 -5.64
CA VAL A 165 -12.45 10.02 -5.14
C VAL A 165 -13.87 9.78 -4.60
N ASP A 166 -14.36 8.53 -4.62
CA ASP A 166 -15.66 8.17 -4.07
C ASP A 166 -15.49 7.60 -2.64
N PRO A 167 -16.01 8.27 -1.60
CA PRO A 167 -15.96 7.76 -0.23
C PRO A 167 -16.53 6.36 -0.06
N LYS A 168 -17.49 5.94 -0.91
CA LYS A 168 -18.07 4.59 -0.84
C LYS A 168 -17.05 3.49 -1.16
N ALA A 169 -16.03 3.79 -1.96
CA ALA A 169 -14.96 2.84 -2.28
C ALA A 169 -14.12 2.47 -1.04
N PHE A 170 -14.15 3.29 0.01
CA PHE A 170 -13.41 3.09 1.26
C PHE A 170 -14.27 2.45 2.37
N ALA A 171 -15.46 1.93 2.04
CA ALA A 171 -16.40 1.39 3.02
C ALA A 171 -15.95 0.07 3.69
N LEU A 172 -14.99 -0.63 3.09
CA LEU A 172 -14.45 -1.90 3.58
C LEU A 172 -13.08 -1.69 4.24
N THR A 173 -12.76 -2.53 5.24
CA THR A 173 -11.57 -2.40 6.08
C THR A 173 -10.65 -3.62 6.01
N HIS A 174 -9.40 -3.43 6.40
CA HIS A 174 -8.33 -4.43 6.43
C HIS A 174 -8.38 -5.24 7.74
N SER A 175 -9.55 -5.80 8.03
CA SER A 175 -9.92 -6.39 9.32
C SER A 175 -9.32 -7.77 9.62
N ARG A 176 -8.68 -8.41 8.63
CA ARG A 176 -8.12 -9.77 8.77
C ARG A 176 -7.04 -10.04 7.71
N PRO A 177 -6.33 -11.18 7.78
CA PRO A 177 -5.48 -11.65 6.71
C PRO A 177 -6.28 -11.99 5.44
N GLY A 178 -5.62 -11.93 4.29
CA GLY A 178 -6.18 -12.23 2.99
C GLY A 178 -7.14 -11.17 2.45
N ILE A 179 -6.96 -9.90 2.80
CA ILE A 179 -7.69 -8.78 2.18
C ILE A 179 -6.87 -8.23 1.02
N VAL A 180 -7.51 -8.07 -0.14
CA VAL A 180 -6.88 -7.53 -1.36
C VAL A 180 -7.31 -6.07 -1.52
N SER A 181 -6.34 -5.18 -1.65
CA SER A 181 -6.59 -3.73 -1.71
C SER A 181 -5.74 -3.04 -2.75
N LEU A 182 -6.32 -2.03 -3.41
CA LEU A 182 -5.59 -1.11 -4.27
C LEU A 182 -4.76 -0.21 -3.35
N SER A 183 -3.45 -0.19 -3.59
CA SER A 183 -2.49 0.58 -2.80
C SER A 183 -2.58 2.05 -3.21
N LEU A 184 -2.92 2.95 -2.28
CA LEU A 184 -2.91 4.40 -2.52
C LEU A 184 -1.95 5.10 -1.56
N SER A 185 -2.16 4.98 -0.24
CA SER A 185 -1.23 5.59 0.74
C SER A 185 0.11 4.88 0.79
N GLU A 186 0.10 3.58 0.55
CA GLU A 186 1.31 2.75 0.56
C GLU A 186 2.05 2.78 -0.76
N ASN A 187 1.50 3.50 -1.76
CA ASN A 187 2.03 3.50 -3.10
C ASN A 187 3.36 4.23 -3.20
N ASP A 188 4.39 3.44 -3.49
CA ASP A 188 5.78 3.89 -3.62
C ASP A 188 6.28 3.89 -5.07
N ASP A 189 5.37 4.04 -6.04
CA ASP A 189 5.75 4.43 -7.41
C ASP A 189 6.56 5.73 -7.38
N GLU A 190 7.51 5.84 -8.31
CA GLU A 190 8.41 7.00 -8.43
C GLU A 190 7.63 8.27 -8.77
N ASP A 191 8.03 9.41 -8.21
CA ASP A 191 7.32 10.68 -8.40
C ASP A 191 7.24 11.08 -9.88
N GLU A 192 8.31 10.85 -10.64
CA GLU A 192 8.34 11.08 -12.09
C GLU A 192 7.24 10.31 -12.83
N ILE A 193 6.93 9.09 -12.37
CA ILE A 193 5.87 8.24 -12.93
C ILE A 193 4.50 8.74 -12.48
N LYS A 194 4.35 9.14 -11.22
CA LYS A 194 3.08 9.63 -10.65
C LYS A 194 2.61 10.94 -11.30
N PHE A 195 3.54 11.80 -11.71
CA PHE A 195 3.22 13.06 -12.38
C PHE A 195 2.89 12.91 -13.87
N ASP A 196 3.04 11.71 -14.44
CA ASP A 196 2.67 11.44 -15.83
C ASP A 196 1.13 11.54 -16.03
N PRO A 197 0.63 12.31 -17.01
CA PRO A 197 -0.78 12.28 -17.42
C PRO A 197 -1.29 10.90 -17.85
N GLU A 198 -0.41 9.97 -18.18
CA GLU A 198 -0.69 8.57 -18.47
C GLU A 198 -0.52 7.64 -17.25
N TYR A 199 -0.23 8.17 -16.06
CA TYR A 199 -0.19 7.38 -14.83
C TYR A 199 -1.50 6.62 -14.58
N ARG A 200 -1.38 5.34 -14.23
CA ARG A 200 -2.48 4.43 -13.91
C ARG A 200 -2.06 3.56 -12.73
N ASN A 201 -2.44 3.96 -11.52
CA ASN A 201 -2.14 3.15 -10.35
C ASN A 201 -2.74 1.74 -10.48
N VAL A 202 -1.87 0.74 -10.49
CA VAL A 202 -2.16 -0.70 -10.60
C VAL A 202 -1.52 -1.50 -9.48
N GLU A 203 -0.90 -0.82 -8.52
CA GLU A 203 -0.25 -1.45 -7.40
C GLU A 203 -1.30 -1.90 -6.38
N PHE A 204 -1.13 -3.11 -5.87
CA PHE A 204 -2.04 -3.70 -4.91
C PHE A 204 -1.28 -4.29 -3.73
N LEU A 205 -2.00 -4.47 -2.63
CA LEU A 205 -1.52 -5.18 -1.45
C LEU A 205 -2.44 -6.36 -1.11
N ILE A 206 -1.85 -7.37 -0.48
CA ILE A 206 -2.59 -8.45 0.19
C ILE A 206 -2.14 -8.53 1.63
N THR A 207 -3.08 -8.43 2.58
CA THR A 207 -2.78 -8.60 4.01
C THR A 207 -2.43 -10.07 4.30
N THR A 208 -1.42 -10.30 5.14
CA THR A 208 -0.87 -11.63 5.43
C THR A 208 -1.08 -12.07 6.87
N GLY A 209 -1.36 -11.14 7.79
CA GLY A 209 -1.63 -11.47 9.18
C GLY A 209 -0.38 -11.69 10.04
N PRO A 210 -0.56 -11.98 11.34
CA PRO A 210 -1.74 -12.66 11.91
C PRO A 210 -2.91 -11.74 12.30
N GLY A 211 -2.69 -10.42 12.40
CA GLY A 211 -3.70 -9.45 12.84
C GLY A 211 -4.32 -8.60 11.71
N PRO A 212 -5.29 -7.73 12.05
CA PRO A 212 -5.79 -6.70 11.15
C PRO A 212 -4.72 -5.63 10.86
N CYS A 213 -4.89 -4.89 9.77
CA CYS A 213 -4.05 -3.76 9.39
C CYS A 213 -4.85 -2.43 9.37
N PRO A 214 -5.38 -1.95 10.51
CA PRO A 214 -6.26 -0.78 10.56
C PRO A 214 -5.59 0.53 10.11
N GLN A 215 -4.27 0.59 10.09
CA GLN A 215 -3.51 1.73 9.59
C GLN A 215 -3.74 2.01 8.09
N LEU A 216 -4.22 1.00 7.34
CA LEU A 216 -4.54 1.06 5.92
C LEU A 216 -5.97 1.53 5.63
N ASP A 217 -6.85 1.51 6.64
CA ASP A 217 -8.27 1.82 6.48
C ASP A 217 -8.50 3.29 6.12
N ASN A 218 -9.50 3.55 5.28
CA ASN A 218 -9.83 4.87 4.73
C ASN A 218 -8.71 5.54 3.91
N LYS A 219 -7.62 4.81 3.66
CA LYS A 219 -6.47 5.28 2.88
C LYS A 219 -6.21 4.42 1.65
N ASN A 220 -6.75 3.20 1.61
CA ASN A 220 -6.61 2.25 0.53
C ASN A 220 -7.98 1.65 0.22
N ILE A 221 -8.19 1.17 -1.01
CA ILE A 221 -9.48 0.65 -1.48
C ILE A 221 -9.46 -0.88 -1.46
N VAL A 222 -10.19 -1.48 -0.53
CA VAL A 222 -10.40 -2.93 -0.50
C VAL A 222 -11.31 -3.34 -1.66
N PHE A 223 -10.80 -4.19 -2.54
CA PHE A 223 -11.53 -4.66 -3.73
C PHE A 223 -11.66 -6.18 -3.81
N GLY A 224 -11.12 -6.93 -2.85
CA GLY A 224 -11.26 -8.37 -2.84
C GLY A 224 -10.75 -9.06 -1.57
N THR A 225 -10.73 -10.39 -1.61
CA THR A 225 -10.22 -11.24 -0.55
C THR A 225 -9.65 -12.55 -1.10
N VAL A 226 -8.65 -13.10 -0.41
CA VAL A 226 -8.18 -14.47 -0.62
C VAL A 226 -9.27 -15.45 -0.18
N LEU A 227 -9.56 -16.41 -1.06
CA LEU A 227 -10.51 -17.49 -0.82
C LEU A 227 -9.79 -18.79 -0.49
N GLU A 228 -8.70 -19.07 -1.22
CA GLU A 228 -7.92 -20.30 -1.10
C GLU A 228 -6.45 -19.96 -1.33
N GLY A 229 -5.55 -20.70 -0.67
CA GLY A 229 -4.11 -20.58 -0.82
C GLY A 229 -3.44 -21.89 -0.43
N ASN A 230 -2.73 -22.51 -1.38
CA ASN A 230 -2.01 -23.78 -1.20
C ASN A 230 -0.51 -23.56 -1.33
#